data_AF-A0A1C6EF18-F1
#
_entry.id   AF-A0A1C6EF18-F1
#
_cell.length_a   1.000
_cell.length_b   1.000
_cell.length_c   1.000
_cell.angle_alpha   90.00
_cell.angle_beta   90.00
_cell.angle_gamma   90.00
#
_symmetry.space_group_name_H-M   'P 1'
#
loop_
_entity.id
_entity.type
_entity.pdbx_description
1 polymer ?
#
loop_
_entity_poly.entity_id
_entity_poly.type
_entity_poly.pdbx_seq_one_letter_code
_entity_poly.pdbx_strand_id
1 'polypeptide(L)'
;MNTEECLICGAPLEYLTRDEDMECAICHRWEPSKTRCAQGHYVCSDCHTQGMDSIFGLCLAETSADPVAIVRRMMELPFCHTHGPEHHVMVGAALLTAYRNAGGRLELERALQEMYRRGKEVPGGACGFWGACGAGISAGQFLAIATESTPLAQEPWGLSNQMTARALDSIGRVGGPRCCKRDSWLAILAAVDFVRERLGVEMARTVPVCPYSRHNSQCIGSRCPFSAVNRKKPTVAFLCVHNSCRSQMAEALGRRLAGEVFRSVSAGTQPSGRINPDAVRLMKQVYGIDMEEDQYSKPLSQLPAVDLVVTMGCQVQCPALPCSHREDWGLEDPSGQEDRAFLSVMAQIEEKVLDLKRRIQADRQML
;
A
#
# COMPACT_ATOMS: atom_id res chain seq x y z
N MET A 1 -19.51 -7.42 -10.18
CA MET A 1 -18.30 -7.39 -9.32
C MET A 1 -18.28 -8.72 -8.59
N ASN A 2 -17.29 -9.59 -8.83
CA ASN A 2 -17.17 -10.85 -8.08
C ASN A 2 -16.76 -10.50 -6.65
N THR A 3 -17.71 -10.54 -5.73
CA THR A 3 -17.44 -10.57 -4.30
C THR A 3 -17.02 -12.00 -3.96
N GLU A 4 -15.73 -12.23 -3.75
CA GLU A 4 -15.20 -13.52 -3.31
C GLU A 4 -15.56 -13.74 -1.84
N GLU A 5 -16.79 -14.19 -1.57
CA GLU A 5 -17.22 -14.60 -0.23
C GLU A 5 -17.18 -16.12 -0.07
N CYS A 6 -18.09 -16.87 -0.72
CA CYS A 6 -18.01 -18.32 -0.75
C CYS A 6 -17.06 -18.83 -1.84
N LEU A 7 -16.12 -19.72 -1.51
CA LEU A 7 -15.18 -20.34 -2.46
C LEU A 7 -15.84 -21.25 -3.51
N ILE A 8 -17.08 -21.71 -3.26
CA ILE A 8 -17.80 -22.62 -4.15
C ILE A 8 -18.74 -21.87 -5.08
N CYS A 9 -19.54 -20.93 -4.55
CA CYS A 9 -20.60 -20.27 -5.32
C CYS A 9 -20.58 -18.73 -5.28
N GLY A 10 -19.63 -18.12 -4.57
CA GLY A 10 -19.54 -16.66 -4.41
C GLY A 10 -20.64 -16.01 -3.55
N ALA A 11 -21.60 -16.78 -3.04
CA ALA A 11 -22.68 -16.27 -2.19
C ALA A 11 -22.16 -15.72 -0.85
N PRO A 12 -22.88 -14.78 -0.21
CA PRO A 12 -22.46 -14.21 1.07
C PRO A 12 -22.28 -15.23 2.18
N LEU A 13 -21.36 -14.96 3.11
CA LEU A 13 -21.12 -15.80 4.29
C LEU A 13 -22.05 -15.46 5.46
N GLU A 14 -22.58 -16.50 6.09
CA GLU A 14 -23.34 -16.49 7.34
C GLU A 14 -22.44 -16.95 8.50
N TYR A 15 -22.48 -16.22 9.60
CA TYR A 15 -21.78 -16.56 10.85
C TYR A 15 -22.80 -16.95 11.90
N LEU A 16 -22.76 -18.21 12.32
CA LEU A 16 -23.67 -18.80 13.29
C LEU A 16 -23.17 -18.57 14.72
N THR A 17 -24.09 -18.58 15.68
CA THR A 17 -23.75 -18.45 17.11
C THR A 17 -23.50 -19.80 17.79
N ARG A 18 -23.90 -20.90 17.15
CA ARG A 18 -23.71 -22.28 17.60
C ARG A 18 -23.03 -23.08 16.50
N ASP A 19 -22.30 -24.10 16.89
CA ASP A 19 -21.71 -25.06 15.95
C ASP A 19 -22.82 -25.88 15.31
N GLU A 20 -22.71 -26.08 14.00
CA GLU A 20 -23.45 -27.08 13.24
C GLU A 20 -22.44 -28.02 12.59
N ASP A 21 -22.72 -29.31 12.56
CA ASP A 21 -21.89 -30.26 11.81
C ASP A 21 -22.09 -30.00 10.31
N MET A 22 -21.00 -29.72 9.61
CA MET A 22 -21.02 -29.38 8.19
C MET A 22 -20.02 -30.22 7.41
N GLU A 23 -20.41 -30.61 6.20
CA GLU A 23 -19.53 -31.28 5.25
C GLU A 23 -18.74 -30.26 4.44
N CYS A 24 -17.41 -30.40 4.39
CA CYS A 24 -16.60 -29.59 3.51
C CYS A 24 -16.90 -29.94 2.04
N ALA A 25 -17.29 -28.93 1.25
CA ALA A 25 -17.64 -29.07 -0.16
C ALA A 25 -16.48 -29.51 -1.09
N ILE A 26 -15.25 -29.60 -0.58
CA ILE A 26 -14.05 -29.98 -1.34
C ILE A 26 -13.56 -31.37 -0.95
N CYS A 27 -13.34 -31.62 0.35
CA CYS A 27 -12.77 -32.89 0.83
C CYS A 27 -13.77 -33.84 1.48
N HIS A 28 -15.05 -33.45 1.60
CA HIS A 28 -16.13 -34.26 2.16
C HIS A 28 -15.95 -34.67 3.64
N ARG A 29 -15.00 -34.06 4.35
CA ARG A 29 -14.84 -34.22 5.80
C ARG A 29 -15.97 -33.48 6.52
N TRP A 30 -16.52 -34.11 7.55
CA TRP A 30 -17.47 -33.51 8.48
C TRP A 30 -16.75 -32.93 9.69
N GLU A 31 -17.00 -31.68 10.00
CA GLU A 31 -16.53 -31.04 11.23
C GLU A 31 -17.51 -29.96 11.73
N PRO A 32 -17.52 -29.66 13.05
CA PRO A 32 -18.31 -28.58 13.58
C PRO A 32 -17.84 -27.22 13.02
N SER A 33 -18.77 -26.42 12.52
CA SER A 33 -18.49 -25.09 11.99
C SER A 33 -19.56 -24.08 12.39
N LYS A 34 -19.12 -22.81 12.51
CA LYS A 34 -20.00 -21.64 12.70
C LYS A 34 -20.06 -20.77 11.46
N THR A 35 -19.62 -21.26 10.32
CA THR A 35 -19.52 -20.47 9.09
C THR A 35 -19.93 -21.30 7.89
N ARG A 36 -20.88 -20.79 7.12
CA ARG A 36 -21.32 -21.33 5.82
C ARG A 36 -21.70 -20.17 4.91
N CYS A 37 -21.91 -20.43 3.62
CA CYS A 37 -22.57 -19.43 2.79
C CYS A 37 -24.10 -19.53 2.87
N ALA A 38 -24.81 -18.52 2.37
CA ALA A 38 -26.29 -18.49 2.27
C ALA A 38 -26.90 -19.65 1.45
N GLN A 39 -26.09 -20.39 0.68
CA GLN A 39 -26.50 -21.59 -0.05
C GLN A 39 -26.09 -22.90 0.66
N GLY A 40 -25.55 -22.82 1.88
CA GLY A 40 -25.18 -23.98 2.70
C GLY A 40 -23.75 -24.50 2.49
N HIS A 41 -22.96 -23.94 1.58
CA HIS A 41 -21.59 -24.42 1.36
C HIS A 41 -20.66 -24.09 2.53
N TYR A 42 -19.83 -25.05 2.88
CA TYR A 42 -18.76 -24.94 3.87
C TYR A 42 -17.44 -25.42 3.26
N VAL A 43 -16.33 -24.75 3.60
CA VAL A 43 -14.97 -25.16 3.21
C VAL A 43 -14.08 -25.14 4.45
N CYS A 44 -13.48 -26.29 4.79
CA CYS A 44 -12.61 -26.41 5.94
C CYS A 44 -11.29 -25.65 5.76
N SER A 45 -10.60 -25.37 6.87
CA SER A 45 -9.34 -24.61 6.86
C SER A 45 -8.25 -25.28 6.01
N ASP A 46 -8.18 -26.61 6.03
CA ASP A 46 -7.22 -27.38 5.21
C ASP A 46 -7.44 -27.13 3.70
N CYS A 47 -8.69 -27.15 3.25
CA CYS A 47 -9.01 -26.92 1.84
C CYS A 47 -8.85 -25.45 1.44
N HIS A 48 -9.20 -24.52 2.34
CA HIS A 48 -9.05 -23.08 2.11
C HIS A 48 -7.58 -22.66 1.96
N THR A 49 -6.66 -23.41 2.56
CA THR A 49 -5.23 -23.11 2.56
C THR A 49 -4.43 -23.92 1.54
N GLN A 50 -5.10 -24.61 0.62
CA GLN A 50 -4.41 -25.29 -0.48
C GLN A 50 -3.59 -24.30 -1.31
N GLY A 51 -2.32 -24.62 -1.56
CA GLY A 51 -1.38 -23.75 -2.27
C GLY A 51 -0.47 -22.90 -1.37
N MET A 52 -0.66 -22.91 -0.04
CA MET A 52 0.24 -22.20 0.89
C MET A 52 1.70 -22.65 0.81
N ASP A 53 2.01 -23.84 0.31
CA ASP A 53 3.40 -24.30 0.11
C ASP A 53 4.21 -23.35 -0.79
N SER A 54 3.54 -22.64 -1.71
CA SER A 54 4.15 -21.61 -2.57
C SER A 54 4.68 -20.40 -1.78
N ILE A 55 4.17 -20.13 -0.57
CA ILE A 55 4.67 -19.09 0.34
C ILE A 55 6.12 -19.36 0.72
N PHE A 56 6.48 -20.63 0.95
CA PHE A 56 7.83 -20.99 1.37
C PHE A 56 8.86 -20.66 0.30
N GLY A 57 8.60 -21.08 -0.95
CA GLY A 57 9.46 -20.77 -2.08
C GLY A 57 9.64 -19.27 -2.28
N LEU A 58 8.56 -18.50 -2.12
CA LEU A 58 8.60 -17.03 -2.17
C LEU A 58 9.49 -16.45 -1.07
N CYS A 59 9.27 -16.84 0.20
CA CYS A 59 10.06 -16.34 1.33
C CYS A 59 11.55 -16.68 1.22
N LEU A 60 11.87 -17.91 0.81
CA LEU A 60 13.26 -18.37 0.72
C LEU A 60 14.04 -17.64 -0.38
N ALA A 61 13.36 -17.20 -1.45
CA ALA A 61 13.96 -16.43 -2.54
C ALA A 61 13.95 -14.91 -2.31
N GLU A 62 13.29 -14.44 -1.24
CA GLU A 62 13.08 -13.02 -0.99
C GLU A 62 14.27 -12.36 -0.28
N THR A 63 14.67 -11.18 -0.76
CA THR A 63 15.79 -10.40 -0.21
C THR A 63 15.35 -9.12 0.47
N SER A 64 14.08 -8.73 0.33
CA SER A 64 13.53 -7.54 0.97
C SER A 64 13.55 -7.64 2.50
N ALA A 65 13.88 -6.53 3.15
CA ALA A 65 13.70 -6.34 4.60
C ALA A 65 12.37 -5.61 4.94
N ASP A 66 11.47 -5.45 3.97
CA ASP A 66 10.16 -4.83 4.14
C ASP A 66 9.05 -5.90 4.23
N PRO A 67 8.55 -6.24 5.42
CA PRO A 67 7.52 -7.26 5.57
C PRO A 67 6.19 -6.88 4.89
N VAL A 68 5.92 -5.59 4.66
CA VAL A 68 4.73 -5.15 3.92
C VAL A 68 4.89 -5.45 2.44
N ALA A 69 6.09 -5.27 1.86
CA ALA A 69 6.35 -5.66 0.48
C ALA A 69 6.23 -7.18 0.30
N ILE A 70 6.78 -7.95 1.25
CA ILE A 70 6.77 -9.42 1.22
C ILE A 70 5.34 -9.96 1.31
N VAL A 71 4.55 -9.52 2.30
CA VAL A 71 3.18 -10.00 2.46
C VAL A 71 2.31 -9.62 1.26
N ARG A 72 2.59 -8.48 0.59
CA ARG A 72 1.85 -8.08 -0.62
C ARG A 72 2.08 -9.05 -1.77
N ARG A 73 3.31 -9.51 -1.99
CA ARG A 73 3.59 -10.54 -3.00
C ARG A 73 2.82 -11.83 -2.70
N MET A 74 2.72 -12.22 -1.42
CA MET A 74 1.89 -13.36 -1.02
C MET A 74 0.39 -13.11 -1.26
N MET A 75 -0.08 -11.89 -0.98
CA MET A 75 -1.49 -11.50 -1.21
C MET A 75 -1.88 -11.45 -2.69
N GLU A 76 -0.92 -11.47 -3.61
CA GLU A 76 -1.12 -11.53 -5.06
C GLU A 76 -1.17 -12.97 -5.59
N LEU A 77 -0.84 -13.98 -4.76
CA LEU A 77 -0.91 -15.38 -5.15
C LEU A 77 -2.37 -15.83 -5.32
N PRO A 78 -2.68 -16.73 -6.28
CA PRO A 78 -4.06 -17.10 -6.62
C PRO A 78 -4.88 -17.70 -5.48
N PHE A 79 -4.25 -18.32 -4.48
CA PHE A 79 -4.94 -18.90 -3.32
C PHE A 79 -5.26 -17.86 -2.23
N CYS A 80 -4.72 -16.63 -2.32
CA CYS A 80 -4.85 -15.66 -1.25
C CYS A 80 -6.13 -14.82 -1.40
N HIS A 81 -7.18 -15.24 -0.72
CA HIS A 81 -8.48 -14.59 -0.75
C HIS A 81 -8.52 -13.28 0.05
N THR A 82 -9.64 -12.55 -0.02
CA THR A 82 -9.82 -11.31 0.76
C THR A 82 -9.92 -11.59 2.26
N HIS A 83 -10.60 -12.68 2.61
CA HIS A 83 -10.75 -13.18 3.96
C HIS A 83 -10.37 -14.66 3.97
N GLY A 84 -9.58 -15.07 4.95
CA GLY A 84 -9.21 -16.48 5.07
C GLY A 84 -8.05 -16.73 6.04
N PRO A 85 -7.92 -17.99 6.49
CA PRO A 85 -6.91 -18.43 7.46
C PRO A 85 -5.47 -18.37 6.93
N GLU A 86 -5.24 -18.21 5.61
CA GLU A 86 -3.91 -18.04 5.04
C GLU A 86 -3.14 -16.86 5.67
N HIS A 87 -3.85 -15.82 6.08
CA HIS A 87 -3.27 -14.65 6.75
C HIS A 87 -2.72 -14.97 8.15
N HIS A 88 -3.12 -16.09 8.77
CA HIS A 88 -2.61 -16.56 10.05
C HIS A 88 -1.17 -17.10 9.92
N VAL A 89 -0.77 -17.49 8.72
CA VAL A 89 0.60 -17.93 8.40
C VAL A 89 1.39 -16.81 7.72
N MET A 90 0.79 -16.14 6.73
CA MET A 90 1.49 -15.15 5.88
C MET A 90 2.10 -13.98 6.66
N VAL A 91 1.42 -13.48 7.70
CA VAL A 91 1.93 -12.35 8.50
C VAL A 91 3.25 -12.71 9.16
N GLY A 92 3.29 -13.81 9.90
CA GLY A 92 4.50 -14.27 10.56
C GLY A 92 5.58 -14.71 9.57
N ALA A 93 5.22 -15.33 8.45
CA ALA A 93 6.17 -15.70 7.40
C ALA A 93 6.86 -14.47 6.79
N ALA A 94 6.10 -13.41 6.49
CA ALA A 94 6.65 -12.14 6.01
C ALA A 94 7.56 -11.47 7.04
N LEU A 95 7.18 -11.50 8.32
CA LEU A 95 7.98 -10.94 9.41
C LEU A 95 9.28 -11.73 9.65
N LEU A 96 9.25 -13.06 9.66
CA LEU A 96 10.45 -13.90 9.79
C LEU A 96 11.45 -13.63 8.66
N THR A 97 10.94 -13.53 7.44
CA THR A 97 11.75 -13.28 6.24
C THR A 97 12.39 -11.89 6.30
N ALA A 98 11.59 -10.84 6.57
CA ALA A 98 12.09 -9.48 6.71
C ALA A 98 13.08 -9.33 7.88
N TYR A 99 12.81 -9.96 9.01
CA TYR A 99 13.67 -9.92 10.19
C TYR A 99 15.05 -10.51 9.89
N ARG A 100 15.08 -11.67 9.24
CA ARG A 100 16.34 -12.29 8.79
C ARG A 100 17.08 -11.38 7.81
N ASN A 101 16.37 -10.81 6.84
CA ASN A 101 16.97 -9.93 5.83
C ASN A 101 17.46 -8.58 6.40
N ALA A 102 16.89 -8.15 7.54
CA ALA A 102 17.35 -6.99 8.32
C ALA A 102 18.53 -7.31 9.26
N GLY A 103 19.10 -8.53 9.21
CA GLY A 103 20.23 -8.94 10.04
C GLY A 103 19.84 -9.65 11.35
N GLY A 104 18.55 -9.91 11.56
CA GLY A 104 18.06 -10.74 12.65
C GLY A 104 18.54 -12.19 12.51
N ARG A 105 18.91 -12.82 13.63
CA ARG A 105 19.46 -14.19 13.63
C ARG A 105 18.34 -15.22 13.72
N LEU A 106 18.15 -16.01 12.66
CA LEU A 106 17.34 -17.23 12.65
C LEU A 106 17.68 -18.10 11.43
N GLU A 107 17.36 -19.40 11.52
CA GLU A 107 17.35 -20.32 10.37
C GLU A 107 15.99 -20.24 9.67
N LEU A 108 15.94 -19.55 8.52
CA LEU A 108 14.68 -19.13 7.90
C LEU A 108 13.79 -20.32 7.50
N GLU A 109 14.36 -21.36 6.90
CA GLU A 109 13.58 -22.53 6.47
C GLU A 109 12.87 -23.21 7.65
N ARG A 110 13.62 -23.48 8.73
CA ARG A 110 13.07 -24.06 9.96
C ARG A 110 12.03 -23.14 10.61
N ALA A 111 12.29 -21.83 10.62
CA ALA A 111 11.38 -20.86 11.18
C ALA A 111 10.05 -20.78 10.40
N LEU A 112 10.10 -20.83 9.07
CA LEU A 112 8.91 -20.85 8.21
C LEU A 112 8.08 -22.14 8.41
N GLN A 113 8.73 -23.30 8.54
CA GLN A 113 8.04 -24.56 8.82
C GLN A 113 7.30 -24.51 10.16
N GLU A 114 7.95 -23.93 11.18
CA GLU A 114 7.33 -23.73 12.49
C GLU A 114 6.17 -22.73 12.43
N MET A 115 6.34 -21.64 11.66
CA MET A 115 5.30 -20.64 11.44
C MET A 115 4.07 -21.23 10.77
N TYR A 116 4.26 -22.03 9.73
CA TYR A 116 3.17 -22.74 9.08
C TYR A 116 2.46 -23.68 10.04
N ARG A 117 3.21 -24.50 10.80
CA ARG A 117 2.64 -25.46 11.76
C ARG A 117 1.84 -24.74 12.85
N ARG A 118 2.31 -23.62 13.39
CA ARG A 118 1.59 -22.87 14.45
C ARG A 118 0.44 -22.05 13.92
N GLY A 119 0.58 -21.45 12.73
CA GLY A 119 -0.42 -20.58 12.14
C GLY A 119 -1.67 -21.32 11.68
N LYS A 120 -1.51 -22.54 11.12
CA LYS A 120 -2.65 -23.36 10.67
C LYS A 120 -3.57 -23.82 11.81
N GLU A 121 -3.06 -23.89 13.04
CA GLU A 121 -3.84 -24.26 14.24
C GLU A 121 -4.75 -23.12 14.71
N VAL A 122 -4.60 -21.91 14.15
CA VAL A 122 -5.51 -20.80 14.42
C VAL A 122 -6.73 -20.94 13.50
N PRO A 123 -7.93 -21.23 14.03
CA PRO A 123 -9.08 -21.52 13.21
C PRO A 123 -9.59 -20.28 12.48
N GLY A 124 -10.22 -20.51 11.31
CA GLY A 124 -11.01 -19.48 10.63
C GLY A 124 -12.02 -18.83 11.58
N GLY A 125 -12.15 -17.50 11.50
CA GLY A 125 -13.08 -16.76 12.34
C GLY A 125 -12.63 -16.51 13.79
N ALA A 126 -11.42 -16.90 14.20
CA ALA A 126 -10.87 -16.60 15.52
C ALA A 126 -10.98 -15.11 15.91
N CYS A 127 -10.86 -14.20 14.93
CA CYS A 127 -11.04 -12.76 15.15
C CYS A 127 -12.42 -12.37 15.72
N GLY A 128 -13.46 -13.12 15.39
CA GLY A 128 -14.83 -12.88 15.87
C GLY A 128 -15.24 -13.82 17.01
N PHE A 129 -14.80 -15.08 16.97
CA PHE A 129 -15.24 -16.11 17.93
C PHE A 129 -14.34 -16.22 19.17
N TRP A 130 -13.05 -15.93 19.06
CA TRP A 130 -12.11 -15.97 20.18
C TRP A 130 -11.75 -14.57 20.69
N GLY A 131 -12.12 -13.52 19.96
CA GLY A 131 -11.71 -12.14 20.26
C GLY A 131 -10.24 -11.85 19.95
N ALA A 132 -9.55 -12.75 19.24
CA ALA A 132 -8.14 -12.63 18.90
C ALA A 132 -7.95 -12.83 17.39
N CYS A 133 -7.58 -11.76 16.68
CA CYS A 133 -7.35 -11.81 15.25
C CYS A 133 -6.13 -12.68 14.93
N GLY A 134 -6.28 -13.61 13.99
CA GLY A 134 -5.21 -14.54 13.62
C GLY A 134 -3.95 -13.86 13.07
N ALA A 135 -4.08 -12.70 12.42
CA ALA A 135 -2.93 -11.87 12.05
C ALA A 135 -2.14 -11.36 13.27
N GLY A 136 -2.83 -10.98 14.34
CA GLY A 136 -2.20 -10.54 15.59
C GLY A 136 -1.53 -11.71 16.33
N ILE A 137 -2.16 -12.88 16.35
CA ILE A 137 -1.57 -14.12 16.87
C ILE A 137 -0.32 -14.49 16.05
N SER A 138 -0.39 -14.39 14.73
CA SER A 138 0.72 -14.67 13.81
C SER A 138 1.94 -13.78 14.10
N ALA A 139 1.75 -12.50 14.39
CA ALA A 139 2.84 -11.61 14.81
C ALA A 139 3.49 -12.05 16.14
N GLY A 140 2.70 -12.52 17.10
CA GLY A 140 3.22 -13.13 18.33
C GLY A 140 3.98 -14.43 18.08
N GLN A 141 3.47 -15.30 17.21
CA GLN A 141 4.12 -16.55 16.80
C GLN A 141 5.46 -16.28 16.11
N PHE A 142 5.52 -15.27 15.22
CA PHE A 142 6.77 -14.78 14.64
C PHE A 142 7.80 -14.47 15.73
N LEU A 143 7.44 -13.64 16.72
CA LEU A 143 8.38 -13.22 17.74
C LEU A 143 8.82 -14.42 18.61
N ALA A 144 7.88 -15.31 18.95
CA ALA A 144 8.18 -16.52 19.70
C ALA A 144 9.15 -17.44 18.95
N ILE A 145 9.02 -17.57 17.62
CA ILE A 145 9.94 -18.35 16.80
C ILE A 145 11.31 -17.67 16.72
N ALA A 146 11.34 -16.37 16.41
CA ALA A 146 12.59 -15.61 16.24
C ALA A 146 13.41 -15.50 17.53
N THR A 147 12.77 -15.62 18.70
CA THR A 147 13.43 -15.54 20.02
C THR A 147 13.53 -16.88 20.74
N GLU A 148 13.22 -17.99 20.06
CA GLU A 148 13.24 -19.36 20.61
C GLU A 148 12.43 -19.49 21.92
N SER A 149 11.32 -18.77 22.00
CA SER A 149 10.45 -18.71 23.17
C SER A 149 9.78 -20.06 23.45
N THR A 150 9.72 -20.42 24.72
CA THR A 150 9.05 -21.61 25.25
C THR A 150 8.27 -21.24 26.52
N PRO A 151 7.40 -22.11 27.06
CA PRO A 151 6.75 -21.86 28.34
C PRO A 151 7.70 -21.66 29.53
N LEU A 152 8.97 -22.07 29.40
CA LEU A 152 10.01 -21.91 30.43
C LEU A 152 10.98 -20.77 30.12
N ALA A 153 10.87 -20.15 28.94
CA ALA A 153 11.69 -18.99 28.61
C ALA A 153 11.31 -17.82 29.52
N GLN A 154 12.30 -17.04 29.97
CA GLN A 154 12.04 -15.88 30.82
C GLN A 154 11.59 -14.68 29.98
N GLU A 155 12.54 -13.90 29.47
CA GLU A 155 12.24 -12.69 28.70
C GLU A 155 11.51 -12.98 27.37
N PRO A 156 11.90 -13.96 26.53
CA PRO A 156 11.22 -14.25 25.26
C PRO A 156 9.73 -14.59 25.41
N TRP A 157 9.35 -15.24 26.51
CA TRP A 157 7.95 -15.58 26.79
C TRP A 157 7.11 -14.33 27.00
N GLY A 158 7.59 -13.40 27.84
CA GLY A 158 6.91 -12.13 28.10
C GLY A 158 6.83 -11.27 26.84
N LEU A 159 7.92 -11.20 26.07
CA LEU A 159 7.97 -10.44 24.82
C LEU A 159 6.95 -10.95 23.80
N SER A 160 6.84 -12.27 23.62
CA SER A 160 5.90 -12.89 22.69
C SER A 160 4.45 -12.53 23.00
N ASN A 161 4.08 -12.54 24.29
CA ASN A 161 2.74 -12.13 24.74
C ASN A 161 2.49 -10.64 24.51
N GLN A 162 3.47 -9.79 24.80
CA GLN A 162 3.37 -8.34 24.57
C GLN A 162 3.23 -8.00 23.08
N MET A 163 3.91 -8.74 22.21
CA MET A 163 3.77 -8.59 20.75
C MET A 163 2.36 -8.93 20.28
N THR A 164 1.82 -10.08 20.70
CA THR A 164 0.42 -10.44 20.41
C THR A 164 -0.52 -9.34 20.89
N ALA A 165 -0.35 -8.86 22.13
CA ALA A 165 -1.19 -7.81 22.70
C ALA A 165 -1.13 -6.50 21.91
N ARG A 166 0.07 -6.04 21.51
CA ARG A 166 0.25 -4.81 20.74
C ARG A 166 -0.37 -4.90 19.35
N ALA A 167 -0.21 -6.05 18.68
CA ALA A 167 -0.83 -6.28 17.38
C ALA A 167 -2.36 -6.29 17.50
N LEU A 168 -2.90 -6.97 18.51
CA LEU A 168 -4.35 -7.01 18.76
C LEU A 168 -4.92 -5.65 19.16
N ASP A 169 -4.23 -4.84 19.97
CA ASP A 169 -4.64 -3.46 20.29
C ASP A 169 -4.69 -2.60 19.02
N SER A 170 -3.67 -2.71 18.16
CA SER A 170 -3.61 -1.98 16.88
C SER A 170 -4.78 -2.33 15.95
N ILE A 171 -5.15 -3.61 15.91
CA ILE A 171 -6.31 -4.10 15.14
C ILE A 171 -7.62 -3.64 15.78
N GLY A 172 -7.78 -3.83 17.09
CA GLY A 172 -9.00 -3.56 17.84
C GLY A 172 -9.41 -2.09 17.80
N ARG A 173 -8.45 -1.16 17.81
CA ARG A 173 -8.72 0.29 17.73
C ARG A 173 -9.37 0.72 16.42
N VAL A 174 -9.12 0.02 15.31
CA VAL A 174 -9.78 0.31 14.03
C VAL A 174 -11.21 -0.24 14.00
N GLY A 175 -11.43 -1.37 14.68
CA GLY A 175 -12.71 -2.02 14.80
C GLY A 175 -13.15 -2.82 13.58
N GLY A 176 -14.36 -3.37 13.66
CA GLY A 176 -14.97 -4.18 12.61
C GLY A 176 -15.76 -3.39 11.55
N PRO A 177 -16.32 -4.07 10.54
CA PRO A 177 -16.24 -5.53 10.29
C PRO A 177 -14.82 -6.00 9.88
N ARG A 178 -14.62 -7.32 9.89
CA ARG A 178 -13.34 -7.99 9.61
C ARG A 178 -12.71 -7.57 8.27
N CYS A 179 -11.38 -7.57 8.20
CA CYS A 179 -10.64 -7.44 6.94
C CYS A 179 -9.23 -8.02 7.11
N CYS A 180 -9.01 -9.25 6.64
CA CYS A 180 -7.73 -9.95 6.84
C CYS A 180 -6.54 -9.20 6.23
N LYS A 181 -6.72 -8.49 5.11
CA LYS A 181 -5.68 -7.65 4.50
C LYS A 181 -5.28 -6.48 5.42
N ARG A 182 -6.27 -5.72 5.92
CA ARG A 182 -6.04 -4.59 6.85
C ARG A 182 -5.37 -5.06 8.13
N ASP A 183 -5.92 -6.11 8.72
CA ASP A 183 -5.47 -6.58 10.03
C ASP A 183 -4.06 -7.17 9.94
N SER A 184 -3.70 -7.77 8.80
CA SER A 184 -2.31 -8.19 8.48
C SER A 184 -1.35 -7.02 8.47
N TRP A 185 -1.69 -5.91 7.78
CA TRP A 185 -0.81 -4.74 7.76
C TRP A 185 -0.69 -4.05 9.13
N LEU A 186 -1.76 -3.99 9.92
CA LEU A 186 -1.71 -3.46 11.29
C LEU A 186 -0.79 -4.32 12.17
N ALA A 187 -0.92 -5.64 12.11
CA ALA A 187 -0.06 -6.56 12.85
C ALA A 187 1.41 -6.44 12.44
N ILE A 188 1.69 -6.35 11.14
CA ILE A 188 3.05 -6.16 10.61
C ILE A 188 3.66 -4.84 11.08
N LEU A 189 2.95 -3.72 10.95
CA LEU A 189 3.46 -2.41 11.37
C LEU A 189 3.74 -2.38 12.88
N ALA A 190 2.84 -2.95 13.69
CA ALA A 190 3.05 -3.10 15.12
C ALA A 190 4.28 -3.96 15.44
N ALA A 191 4.51 -5.04 14.68
CA ALA A 191 5.66 -5.92 14.87
C ALA A 191 6.98 -5.28 14.45
N VAL A 192 7.02 -4.52 13.36
CA VAL A 192 8.20 -3.74 12.96
C VAL A 192 8.60 -2.75 14.05
N ASP A 193 7.64 -1.99 14.59
CA ASP A 193 7.91 -1.05 15.67
C ASP A 193 8.40 -1.77 16.95
N PHE A 194 7.74 -2.89 17.31
CA PHE A 194 8.10 -3.68 18.48
C PHE A 194 9.50 -4.29 18.38
N VAL A 195 9.86 -4.86 17.23
CA VAL A 195 11.18 -5.47 17.00
C VAL A 195 12.28 -4.43 17.06
N ARG A 196 12.08 -3.24 16.47
CA ARG A 196 13.02 -2.13 16.62
C ARG A 196 13.23 -1.77 18.09
N GLU A 197 12.14 -1.62 18.84
CA GLU A 197 12.17 -1.20 20.25
C GLU A 197 12.76 -2.25 21.20
N ARG A 198 12.53 -3.56 20.94
CA ARG A 198 12.85 -4.63 21.88
C ARG A 198 14.02 -5.52 21.47
N LEU A 199 14.28 -5.65 20.16
CA LEU A 199 15.35 -6.49 19.63
C LEU A 199 16.44 -5.68 18.91
N GLY A 200 16.22 -4.39 18.64
CA GLY A 200 17.20 -3.54 17.96
C GLY A 200 17.44 -3.88 16.47
N VAL A 201 16.53 -4.64 15.85
CA VAL A 201 16.60 -4.99 14.42
C VAL A 201 15.71 -4.05 13.61
N GLU A 202 16.28 -3.40 12.59
CA GLU A 202 15.59 -2.40 11.78
C GLU A 202 15.04 -2.99 10.47
N MET A 203 13.81 -3.50 10.52
CA MET A 203 13.05 -3.83 9.31
C MET A 203 12.48 -2.55 8.67
N ALA A 204 12.32 -2.55 7.35
CA ALA A 204 11.67 -1.44 6.65
C ALA A 204 10.20 -1.33 7.06
N ARG A 205 9.73 -0.09 7.28
CA ARG A 205 8.39 0.20 7.83
C ARG A 205 7.50 0.93 6.83
N THR A 206 7.17 0.27 5.72
CA THR A 206 6.32 0.86 4.68
C THR A 206 4.85 0.87 5.11
N VAL A 207 4.19 2.04 5.07
CA VAL A 207 2.72 2.11 5.25
C VAL A 207 2.03 1.86 3.90
N PRO A 208 1.24 0.77 3.77
CA PRO A 208 0.62 0.43 2.49
C PRO A 208 -0.59 1.31 2.20
N VAL A 209 -0.95 1.38 0.92
CA VAL A 209 -2.28 1.82 0.49
C VAL A 209 -2.98 0.60 -0.09
N CYS A 210 -4.21 0.37 0.37
CA CYS A 210 -4.97 -0.82 0.06
C CYS A 210 -5.50 -0.78 -1.39
N PRO A 211 -5.11 -1.74 -2.25
CA PRO A 211 -5.72 -1.89 -3.58
C PRO A 211 -7.02 -2.72 -3.54
N TYR A 212 -7.28 -3.46 -2.45
CA TYR A 212 -8.37 -4.44 -2.34
C TYR A 212 -9.72 -3.84 -1.94
N SER A 213 -9.83 -2.53 -1.73
CA SER A 213 -11.05 -1.89 -1.21
C SER A 213 -12.28 -2.16 -2.07
N ARG A 214 -12.11 -2.29 -3.39
CA ARG A 214 -13.19 -2.58 -4.36
C ARG A 214 -13.63 -4.04 -4.38
N HIS A 215 -12.81 -4.95 -3.83
CA HIS A 215 -13.06 -6.39 -3.82
C HIS A 215 -13.61 -6.89 -2.48
N ASN A 216 -13.72 -6.00 -1.49
CA ASN A 216 -14.20 -6.32 -0.16
C ASN A 216 -15.55 -5.64 0.09
N SER A 217 -16.64 -6.41 0.08
CA SER A 217 -18.01 -5.97 0.43
C SER A 217 -18.10 -5.38 1.84
N GLN A 218 -17.15 -5.73 2.72
CA GLN A 218 -17.09 -5.30 4.12
C GLN A 218 -16.08 -4.15 4.34
N CYS A 219 -15.61 -3.51 3.27
CA CYS A 219 -14.65 -2.41 3.35
C CYS A 219 -15.23 -1.21 4.12
N ILE A 220 -14.48 -0.69 5.08
CA ILE A 220 -14.88 0.49 5.89
C ILE A 220 -14.52 1.84 5.24
N GLY A 221 -14.08 1.83 3.97
CA GLY A 221 -13.80 3.04 3.19
C GLY A 221 -12.77 3.97 3.84
N SER A 222 -13.09 5.26 3.94
CA SER A 222 -12.25 6.31 4.54
C SER A 222 -11.92 6.08 6.02
N ARG A 223 -12.65 5.21 6.74
CA ARG A 223 -12.26 4.83 8.11
C ARG A 223 -11.06 3.89 8.15
N CYS A 224 -10.69 3.25 7.05
CA CYS A 224 -9.54 2.35 7.01
C CYS A 224 -8.23 3.16 7.00
N PRO A 225 -7.24 2.86 7.87
CA PRO A 225 -5.97 3.58 7.90
C PRO A 225 -5.17 3.44 6.59
N PHE A 226 -5.45 2.41 5.79
CA PHE A 226 -4.80 2.16 4.51
C PHE A 226 -5.64 2.60 3.31
N SER A 227 -6.74 3.33 3.53
CA SER A 227 -7.57 3.82 2.43
C SER A 227 -6.78 4.77 1.54
N ALA A 228 -6.87 4.59 0.22
CA ALA A 228 -6.26 5.50 -0.74
C ALA A 228 -6.75 6.95 -0.57
N VAL A 229 -7.99 7.14 -0.12
CA VAL A 229 -8.58 8.46 0.16
C VAL A 229 -7.86 9.19 1.28
N ASN A 230 -7.25 8.46 2.22
CA ASN A 230 -6.55 9.05 3.36
C ASN A 230 -5.09 9.41 3.02
N ARG A 231 -4.59 9.06 1.84
CA ARG A 231 -3.21 9.36 1.46
C ARG A 231 -3.10 10.83 1.07
N LYS A 232 -2.28 11.58 1.80
CA LYS A 232 -1.90 12.94 1.39
C LYS A 232 -1.15 12.85 0.05
N LYS A 233 -1.70 13.46 -0.99
CA LYS A 233 -1.08 13.55 -2.32
C LYS A 233 0.16 14.47 -2.19
N PRO A 234 1.37 14.04 -2.61
CA PRO A 234 2.52 14.93 -2.60
C PRO A 234 2.27 16.13 -3.51
N THR A 235 2.88 17.26 -3.21
CA THR A 235 2.80 18.48 -4.01
C THR A 235 4.01 18.58 -4.92
N VAL A 236 3.77 18.54 -6.23
CA VAL A 236 4.77 18.68 -7.30
C VAL A 236 4.74 20.11 -7.82
N ALA A 237 5.89 20.80 -7.79
CA ALA A 237 6.06 22.14 -8.33
C ALA A 237 6.78 22.13 -9.68
N PHE A 238 6.10 22.64 -10.71
CA PHE A 238 6.66 22.88 -12.04
C PHE A 238 7.22 24.30 -12.14
N LEU A 239 8.53 24.43 -12.34
CA LEU A 239 9.22 25.72 -12.34
C LEU A 239 9.77 26.06 -13.72
N CYS A 240 9.41 27.25 -14.20
CA CYS A 240 10.09 27.86 -15.34
C CYS A 240 10.56 29.29 -14.99
N VAL A 241 11.14 30.05 -15.93
CA VAL A 241 11.56 31.43 -15.63
C VAL A 241 10.35 32.35 -15.42
N HIS A 242 9.45 32.41 -16.40
CA HIS A 242 8.37 33.40 -16.44
C HIS A 242 7.03 32.93 -15.88
N ASN A 243 6.89 31.64 -15.53
CA ASN A 243 5.62 31.01 -15.21
C ASN A 243 4.47 31.34 -16.19
N SER A 244 4.81 31.38 -17.47
CA SER A 244 3.88 31.84 -18.52
C SER A 244 3.48 30.74 -19.49
N CYS A 245 4.37 29.78 -19.80
CA CYS A 245 4.14 28.78 -20.84
C CYS A 245 4.34 27.35 -20.31
N ARG A 246 5.56 26.79 -20.41
CA ARG A 246 5.87 25.38 -20.05
C ARG A 246 5.31 24.95 -18.69
N SER A 247 5.53 25.73 -17.63
CA SER A 247 5.11 25.35 -16.29
C SER A 247 3.61 25.45 -16.05
N GLN A 248 2.93 26.36 -16.75
CA GLN A 248 1.46 26.44 -16.75
C GLN A 248 0.86 25.22 -17.47
N MET A 249 1.40 24.86 -18.64
CA MET A 249 0.95 23.66 -19.37
C MET A 249 1.16 22.38 -18.54
N ALA A 250 2.28 22.25 -17.83
CA ALA A 250 2.49 21.09 -16.95
C ALA A 250 1.63 21.10 -15.68
N GLU A 251 1.36 22.25 -15.07
CA GLU A 251 0.39 22.32 -13.97
C GLU A 251 -0.99 21.86 -14.43
N ALA A 252 -1.45 22.36 -15.59
CA ALA A 252 -2.72 21.99 -16.20
C ALA A 252 -2.81 20.48 -16.51
N LEU A 253 -1.82 19.94 -17.22
CA LEU A 253 -1.77 18.51 -17.56
C LEU A 253 -1.59 17.64 -16.31
N GLY A 254 -0.78 18.07 -15.34
CA GLY A 254 -0.60 17.40 -14.05
C GLY A 254 -1.89 17.31 -13.25
N ARG A 255 -2.66 18.41 -13.14
CA ARG A 255 -3.98 18.43 -12.49
C ARG A 255 -4.93 17.43 -13.15
N ARG A 256 -4.98 17.39 -14.48
CA ARG A 256 -5.91 16.52 -15.22
C ARG A 256 -5.51 15.05 -15.22
N LEU A 257 -4.24 14.74 -15.51
CA LEU A 257 -3.79 13.38 -15.76
C LEU A 257 -3.32 12.66 -14.49
N ALA A 258 -2.87 13.42 -13.48
CA ALA A 258 -2.25 12.90 -12.27
C ALA A 258 -2.83 13.46 -10.96
N GLY A 259 -3.97 14.17 -11.01
CA GLY A 259 -4.62 14.75 -9.84
C GLY A 259 -5.02 13.74 -8.75
N GLU A 260 -5.11 12.45 -9.07
CA GLU A 260 -5.30 11.37 -8.09
C GLU A 260 -4.02 10.88 -7.39
N VAL A 261 -2.85 11.25 -7.92
CA VAL A 261 -1.55 10.81 -7.43
C VAL A 261 -0.81 11.93 -6.73
N PHE A 262 -0.78 13.13 -7.31
CA PHE A 262 -0.10 14.30 -6.75
C PHE A 262 -0.85 15.60 -7.02
N ARG A 263 -0.66 16.59 -6.14
CA ARG A 263 -1.12 17.97 -6.33
C ARG A 263 -0.11 18.71 -7.21
N SER A 264 -0.57 19.34 -8.28
CA SER A 264 0.28 20.11 -9.20
C SER A 264 0.18 21.60 -8.90
N VAL A 265 1.33 22.28 -8.82
CA VAL A 265 1.47 23.74 -8.72
C VAL A 265 2.59 24.20 -9.64
N SER A 266 2.56 25.45 -10.12
CA SER A 266 3.67 26.05 -10.86
C SER A 266 4.11 27.40 -10.32
N ALA A 267 5.34 27.82 -10.62
CA ALA A 267 5.81 29.16 -10.32
C ALA A 267 6.98 29.57 -11.24
N GLY A 268 7.40 30.82 -11.10
CA GLY A 268 8.48 31.41 -11.89
C GLY A 268 9.46 32.22 -11.06
N THR A 269 10.73 32.19 -11.44
CA THR A 269 11.77 33.03 -10.81
C THR A 269 11.60 34.50 -11.16
N GLN A 270 11.05 34.79 -12.35
CA GLN A 270 10.74 36.13 -12.85
C GLN A 270 9.34 36.12 -13.49
N PRO A 271 8.25 35.98 -12.72
CA PRO A 271 6.90 35.80 -13.24
C PRO A 271 6.50 36.93 -14.20
N SER A 272 5.95 36.59 -15.37
CA SER A 272 5.52 37.59 -16.37
C SER A 272 4.24 38.34 -15.98
N GLY A 273 3.49 37.83 -15.02
CA GLY A 273 2.17 38.33 -14.62
C GLY A 273 1.02 37.87 -15.53
N ARG A 274 1.30 37.14 -16.63
CA ARG A 274 0.29 36.61 -17.54
C ARG A 274 0.65 35.25 -18.12
N ILE A 275 -0.35 34.41 -18.35
CA ILE A 275 -0.16 33.14 -19.07
C ILE A 275 0.02 33.44 -20.57
N ASN A 276 0.85 32.66 -21.25
CA ASN A 276 1.12 32.81 -22.68
C ASN A 276 -0.19 32.54 -23.47
N PRO A 277 -0.69 33.50 -24.25
CA PRO A 277 -1.98 33.35 -24.96
C PRO A 277 -2.03 32.19 -25.95
N ASP A 278 -0.92 31.86 -26.62
CA ASP A 278 -0.86 30.71 -27.54
C ASP A 278 -0.93 29.40 -26.78
N ALA A 279 -0.26 29.31 -25.62
CA ALA A 279 -0.39 28.16 -24.74
C ALA A 279 -1.84 27.99 -24.26
N VAL A 280 -2.53 29.08 -23.85
CA VAL A 280 -3.95 29.04 -23.46
C VAL A 280 -4.82 28.55 -24.61
N ARG A 281 -4.68 29.16 -25.79
CA ARG A 281 -5.45 28.79 -26.99
C ARG A 281 -5.28 27.32 -27.34
N LEU A 282 -4.03 26.84 -27.39
CA LEU A 282 -3.73 25.46 -27.78
C LEU A 282 -4.15 24.45 -26.71
N MET A 283 -3.99 24.75 -25.42
CA MET A 283 -4.50 23.90 -24.33
C MET A 283 -6.03 23.76 -24.37
N LYS A 284 -6.75 24.84 -24.70
CA LYS A 284 -8.20 24.80 -24.94
C LYS A 284 -8.55 23.93 -26.14
N GLN A 285 -7.83 24.09 -27.26
CA GLN A 285 -8.12 23.36 -28.51
C GLN A 285 -7.82 21.86 -28.42
N VAL A 286 -6.67 21.50 -27.86
CA VAL A 286 -6.18 20.11 -27.86
C VAL A 286 -6.76 19.32 -26.68
N TYR A 287 -6.79 19.94 -25.51
CA TYR A 287 -7.18 19.27 -24.28
C TYR A 287 -8.56 19.74 -23.78
N GLY A 288 -9.08 20.89 -24.20
CA GLY A 288 -10.29 21.44 -23.57
C GLY A 288 -10.02 21.93 -22.14
N ILE A 289 -8.80 22.40 -21.87
CA ILE A 289 -8.40 22.97 -20.58
C ILE A 289 -8.19 24.47 -20.75
N ASP A 290 -8.96 25.28 -20.02
CA ASP A 290 -8.69 26.69 -19.85
C ASP A 290 -7.77 26.91 -18.65
N MET A 291 -6.50 27.24 -18.89
CA MET A 291 -5.54 27.48 -17.81
C MET A 291 -5.84 28.76 -17.03
N GLU A 292 -6.59 29.72 -17.59
CA GLU A 292 -6.85 31.01 -16.95
C GLU A 292 -7.97 30.94 -15.89
N GLU A 293 -8.73 29.85 -15.84
CA GLU A 293 -9.80 29.67 -14.84
C GLU A 293 -9.24 29.55 -13.41
N ASP A 294 -8.11 28.85 -13.26
CA ASP A 294 -7.60 28.44 -11.95
C ASP A 294 -6.07 28.48 -11.82
N GLN A 295 -5.38 29.12 -12.78
CA GLN A 295 -3.93 29.35 -12.77
C GLN A 295 -3.60 30.80 -13.11
N TYR A 296 -2.43 31.25 -12.67
CA TYR A 296 -1.88 32.56 -12.97
C TYR A 296 -0.36 32.51 -12.80
N SER A 297 0.33 33.46 -13.44
CA SER A 297 1.77 33.60 -13.32
C SER A 297 2.15 34.13 -11.93
N LYS A 298 2.89 33.35 -11.14
CA LYS A 298 3.23 33.68 -9.75
C LYS A 298 4.69 33.39 -9.36
N PRO A 299 5.24 34.12 -8.37
CA PRO A 299 6.60 33.89 -7.88
C PRO A 299 6.69 32.62 -7.02
N LEU A 300 7.90 32.09 -6.87
CA LEU A 300 8.19 30.92 -6.01
C LEU A 300 7.70 31.13 -4.56
N SER A 301 7.70 32.37 -4.05
CA SER A 301 7.26 32.70 -2.69
C SER A 301 5.76 32.45 -2.45
N GLN A 302 4.97 32.26 -3.50
CA GLN A 302 3.54 31.92 -3.41
C GLN A 302 3.27 30.42 -3.52
N LEU A 303 4.31 29.59 -3.63
CA LEU A 303 4.13 28.15 -3.59
C LEU A 303 3.79 27.68 -2.16
N PRO A 304 2.92 26.65 -2.01
CA PRO A 304 2.77 25.95 -0.74
C PRO A 304 4.03 25.14 -0.41
N ALA A 305 4.00 24.40 0.69
CA ALA A 305 5.00 23.35 0.91
C ALA A 305 5.00 22.37 -0.29
N VAL A 306 6.19 22.11 -0.83
CA VAL A 306 6.42 21.29 -2.02
C VAL A 306 7.25 20.08 -1.65
N ASP A 307 6.82 18.92 -2.11
CA ASP A 307 7.51 17.65 -1.87
C ASP A 307 8.49 17.37 -3.02
N LEU A 308 8.08 17.64 -4.27
CA LEU A 308 8.90 17.45 -5.46
C LEU A 308 9.00 18.73 -6.28
N VAL A 309 10.19 18.98 -6.86
CA VAL A 309 10.44 20.10 -7.76
C VAL A 309 10.87 19.62 -9.13
N VAL A 310 10.17 20.07 -10.16
CA VAL A 310 10.47 19.80 -11.57
C VAL A 310 10.84 21.12 -12.24
N THR A 311 12.08 21.27 -12.69
CA THR A 311 12.51 22.40 -13.52
C THR A 311 12.33 22.08 -15.00
N MET A 312 12.31 23.10 -15.86
CA MET A 312 11.96 22.95 -17.28
C MET A 312 13.05 23.47 -18.21
N GLY A 313 14.32 23.22 -17.91
CA GLY A 313 15.45 23.65 -18.75
C GLY A 313 15.75 25.15 -18.66
N CYS A 314 15.46 25.77 -17.51
CA CYS A 314 15.84 27.17 -17.27
C CYS A 314 17.36 27.22 -17.10
N GLN A 315 18.10 27.92 -17.96
CA GLN A 315 19.53 28.24 -17.73
C GLN A 315 19.76 29.18 -16.52
N VAL A 316 18.73 29.39 -15.69
CA VAL A 316 18.71 30.25 -14.52
C VAL A 316 18.73 29.35 -13.29
N GLN A 317 19.66 29.60 -12.36
CA GLN A 317 19.66 28.91 -11.06
C GLN A 317 18.37 29.22 -10.31
N CYS A 318 17.48 28.23 -10.18
CA CYS A 318 16.33 28.35 -9.29
C CYS A 318 16.81 28.36 -7.83
N PRO A 319 16.23 29.20 -6.96
CA PRO A 319 16.46 29.14 -5.52
C PRO A 319 16.25 27.72 -4.98
N ALA A 320 17.04 27.34 -3.96
CA ALA A 320 16.90 26.06 -3.28
C ALA A 320 15.57 26.04 -2.50
N LEU A 321 14.52 25.48 -3.11
CA LEU A 321 13.29 25.13 -2.43
C LEU A 321 13.50 23.82 -1.65
N PRO A 322 13.11 23.75 -0.36
CA PRO A 322 13.06 22.49 0.37
C PRO A 322 12.16 21.49 -0.36
N CYS A 323 12.68 20.32 -0.70
CA CYS A 323 11.96 19.24 -1.37
C CYS A 323 12.69 17.90 -1.12
N SER A 324 11.97 16.79 -1.18
CA SER A 324 12.55 15.44 -1.08
C SER A 324 13.18 15.00 -2.40
N HIS A 325 12.68 15.53 -3.53
CA HIS A 325 13.17 15.19 -4.86
C HIS A 325 13.17 16.39 -5.81
N ARG A 326 14.18 16.43 -6.68
CA ARG A 326 14.34 17.44 -7.73
C ARG A 326 14.79 16.81 -9.05
N GLU A 327 14.10 17.14 -10.12
CA GLU A 327 14.48 16.73 -11.50
C GLU A 327 14.34 17.88 -12.49
N ASP A 328 15.02 17.78 -13.63
CA ASP A 328 14.92 18.73 -14.74
C ASP A 328 14.39 18.03 -15.99
N TRP A 329 13.36 18.60 -16.61
CA TRP A 329 12.75 18.05 -17.82
C TRP A 329 13.38 18.58 -19.11
N GLY A 330 14.21 19.63 -19.03
CA GLY A 330 15.01 20.10 -20.17
C GLY A 330 14.20 20.50 -21.41
N LEU A 331 13.02 21.08 -21.22
CA LEU A 331 12.09 21.40 -22.32
C LEU A 331 12.46 22.71 -23.02
N GLU A 332 12.47 22.71 -24.34
CA GLU A 332 12.64 23.93 -25.15
C GLU A 332 11.50 24.94 -24.93
N ASP A 333 11.80 26.24 -25.01
CA ASP A 333 10.78 27.29 -24.90
C ASP A 333 10.06 27.51 -26.24
N PRO A 334 8.76 27.20 -26.36
CA PRO A 334 8.04 27.40 -27.61
C PRO A 334 7.58 28.86 -27.79
N SER A 335 7.78 29.75 -26.81
CA SER A 335 7.28 31.12 -26.86
C SER A 335 7.79 31.87 -28.10
N GLY A 336 6.87 32.42 -28.90
CA GLY A 336 7.19 33.13 -30.14
C GLY A 336 7.46 32.24 -31.36
N GLN A 337 7.34 30.92 -31.21
CA GLN A 337 7.42 29.96 -32.30
C GLN A 337 6.02 29.61 -32.85
N GLU A 338 5.99 28.84 -33.94
CA GLU A 338 4.76 28.34 -34.55
C GLU A 338 4.03 27.31 -33.65
N ASP A 339 2.72 27.14 -33.87
CA ASP A 339 1.88 26.17 -33.12
C ASP A 339 2.49 24.76 -33.05
N ARG A 340 3.22 24.33 -34.09
CA ARG A 340 3.89 23.02 -34.11
C ARG A 340 4.88 22.85 -32.95
N ALA A 341 5.60 23.90 -32.57
CA ALA A 341 6.56 23.86 -31.46
C ALA A 341 5.84 23.69 -30.12
N PHE A 342 4.75 24.44 -29.91
CA PHE A 342 3.90 24.28 -28.73
C PHE A 342 3.32 22.87 -28.63
N LEU A 343 2.76 22.35 -29.73
CA LEU A 343 2.19 21.00 -29.76
C LEU A 343 3.24 19.92 -29.42
N SER A 344 4.47 20.08 -29.92
CA SER A 344 5.58 19.17 -29.58
C SER A 344 5.91 19.21 -28.08
N VAL A 345 6.03 20.41 -27.50
CA VAL A 345 6.32 20.58 -26.07
C VAL A 345 5.17 20.05 -25.20
N MET A 346 3.91 20.27 -25.61
CA MET A 346 2.73 19.76 -24.91
C MET A 346 2.74 18.22 -24.83
N ALA A 347 3.06 17.55 -25.94
CA ALA A 347 3.16 16.09 -25.98
C ALA A 347 4.29 15.57 -25.06
N GLN A 348 5.44 16.23 -25.06
CA GLN A 348 6.54 15.89 -24.16
C GLN A 348 6.18 16.09 -22.68
N ILE A 349 5.44 17.16 -22.35
CA ILE A 349 4.95 17.40 -20.99
C ILE A 349 3.96 16.30 -20.58
N GLU A 350 3.03 15.92 -21.46
CA GLU A 350 2.09 14.84 -21.18
C GLU A 350 2.81 13.52 -20.88
N GLU A 351 3.76 13.12 -21.73
CA GLU A 351 4.57 11.91 -21.52
C GLU A 351 5.30 11.94 -20.17
N LYS A 352 5.97 13.06 -19.86
CA LYS A 352 6.73 13.21 -18.61
C LYS A 352 5.83 13.26 -17.38
N VAL A 353 4.64 13.86 -17.45
CA VAL A 353 3.64 13.83 -16.37
C VAL A 353 3.17 12.39 -16.12
N LEU A 354 2.87 11.62 -17.17
CA LEU A 354 2.45 10.23 -17.05
C LEU A 354 3.58 9.34 -16.53
N ASP A 355 4.82 9.62 -16.91
CA ASP A 355 5.99 8.94 -16.35
C ASP A 355 6.17 9.25 -14.85
N LEU A 356 6.16 10.53 -14.47
CA LEU A 356 6.26 10.94 -13.06
C LEU A 356 5.12 10.34 -12.22
N LYS A 357 3.91 10.29 -12.76
CA LYS A 357 2.76 9.62 -12.13
C LYS A 357 3.07 8.15 -11.84
N ARG A 358 3.58 7.40 -12.83
CA ARG A 358 3.96 5.98 -12.67
C ARG A 358 5.07 5.82 -11.63
N ARG A 359 6.11 6.67 -11.68
CA ARG A 359 7.22 6.65 -10.71
C ARG A 359 6.75 6.92 -9.28
N ILE A 360 5.94 7.95 -9.03
CA ILE A 360 5.39 8.23 -7.69
C ILE A 360 4.47 7.10 -7.20
N GLN A 361 3.81 6.38 -8.11
CA GLN A 361 3.01 5.21 -7.76
C GLN A 361 3.89 3.99 -7.40
N ALA A 362 5.02 3.80 -8.09
CA ALA A 362 5.96 2.68 -7.93
C ALA A 362 6.98 2.90 -6.79
N ASP A 363 7.74 3.99 -6.83
CA ASP A 363 8.77 4.35 -5.86
C ASP A 363 8.18 5.15 -4.71
N ARG A 364 7.75 4.41 -3.69
CA ARG A 364 7.23 5.00 -2.44
C ARG A 364 8.32 5.40 -1.44
N GLN A 365 9.60 5.37 -1.84
CA GLN A 365 10.76 5.86 -1.05
C GLN A 365 11.27 7.25 -1.51
N MET A 366 10.74 7.84 -2.57
CA MET A 366 11.07 9.23 -3.00
C MET A 366 10.45 10.32 -2.09
N LEU A 367 9.73 9.91 -1.05
CA LEU A 367 8.98 10.77 -0.13
C LEU A 367 9.54 10.68 1.29
#